data_AF-A0A972ATK4-F1
#
_entry.id   AF-A0A972ATK4-F1
#
_cell.length_a   1.000
_cell.length_b   1.000
_cell.length_c   1.000
_cell.angle_alpha   90.00
_cell.angle_beta   90.00
_cell.angle_gamma   90.00
#
_symmetry.space_group_name_H-M   'P 1'
#
loop_
_entity.id
_entity.type
_entity.pdbx_description
1 polymer ?
#
loop_
_entity_poly.entity_id
_entity_poly.type
_entity_poly.pdbx_seq_one_letter_code
_entity_poly.pdbx_strand_id
1 'polypeptide(L)'
;MVAAVLAVIFVVISIILGVAGRFMFAAGELTGALASWGVVALFGLIGLILQAIVLYQWSAVINQNLSNTQQMFLYLKERIEDPLRGEIGFFANRMEEFTIPTWPYWVYLAMYIISLFTGWYALLFSLLGFIFLSFYINNIFKSTSKVSNLKNKVYHYLKEEKGVSLSGEVYRIPSRNIITFIILSVITLSIYWLYLLVKLSSEINNYVKSDEKMRKEIEEVFRAAAQA
;
A
#
# COMPACT_ATOMS: atom_id res chain seq x y z
N MET A 1 9.01 3.07 -1.82
CA MET A 1 9.86 2.29 -0.88
C MET A 1 10.79 3.19 -0.06
N VAL A 2 11.62 4.03 -0.68
CA VAL A 2 12.57 4.92 0.03
C VAL A 2 11.88 5.78 1.10
N ALA A 3 10.76 6.43 0.75
CA ALA A 3 9.99 7.24 1.69
C ALA A 3 9.49 6.44 2.92
N ALA A 4 9.13 5.17 2.75
CA ALA A 4 8.69 4.30 3.85
C ALA A 4 9.84 3.96 4.80
N VAL A 5 11.02 3.64 4.24
CA VAL A 5 12.23 3.38 5.04
C VAL A 5 12.66 4.64 5.80
N LEU A 6 12.69 5.80 5.13
CA LEU A 6 13.01 7.08 5.76
C LEU A 6 12.02 7.41 6.88
N ALA A 7 10.71 7.20 6.66
CA ALA A 7 9.70 7.42 7.67
C ALA A 7 9.98 6.59 8.94
N VAL A 8 10.31 5.31 8.79
CA VAL A 8 10.67 4.44 9.93
C VAL A 8 11.93 4.93 10.62
N ILE A 9 12.97 5.32 9.87
CA ILE A 9 14.21 5.85 10.45
C ILE A 9 13.92 7.09 11.31
N PHE A 10 13.16 8.06 10.79
CA PHE A 10 12.81 9.26 11.56
C PHE A 10 12.01 8.94 12.82
N VAL A 11 11.04 8.01 12.75
CA VAL A 11 10.27 7.58 13.92
C VAL A 11 11.19 6.92 14.97
N VAL A 12 12.07 6.00 14.56
CA VAL A 12 12.99 5.31 15.48
C VAL A 12 13.95 6.30 16.14
N ILE A 13 14.53 7.22 15.38
CA ILE A 13 15.41 8.25 15.93
C ILE A 13 14.65 9.15 16.90
N SER A 14 13.43 9.58 16.57
CA SER A 14 12.57 10.35 17.48
C SER A 14 12.29 9.62 18.79
N ILE A 15 12.09 8.30 18.76
CA ILE A 15 11.90 7.51 20.00
C ILE A 15 13.18 7.50 20.83
N ILE A 16 14.33 7.21 20.23
CA ILE A 16 15.64 7.15 20.91
C ILE A 16 15.96 8.50 21.56
N LEU A 17 15.84 9.59 20.79
CA LEU A 17 16.08 10.95 21.28
C LEU A 17 15.08 11.36 22.36
N GLY A 18 13.81 10.97 22.22
CA GLY A 18 12.77 11.22 23.22
C GLY A 18 13.10 10.58 24.57
N VAL A 19 13.59 9.34 24.55
CA VAL A 19 14.06 8.64 25.75
C VAL A 19 15.32 9.31 26.32
N ALA A 20 16.31 9.61 25.48
CA ALA A 20 17.53 10.29 25.91
C ALA A 20 17.24 11.67 26.55
N GLY A 21 16.34 12.45 25.96
CA GLY A 21 15.92 13.75 26.48
C GLY A 21 15.24 13.64 27.86
N ARG A 22 14.48 12.57 28.10
CA ARG A 22 13.92 12.30 29.44
C ARG A 22 15.01 12.01 30.48
N PHE A 23 16.03 11.22 30.12
CA PHE A 23 17.16 10.96 31.02
C PHE A 23 17.97 12.23 31.31
N MET A 24 18.27 13.04 30.30
CA MET A 24 18.94 14.33 30.47
C MET A 24 18.16 15.26 31.39
N PHE A 25 16.83 15.34 31.21
CA PHE A 25 15.98 16.14 32.08
C PHE A 25 16.02 15.66 33.53
N ALA A 26 15.92 14.34 33.75
CA ALA A 26 16.01 13.75 35.09
C ALA A 26 17.40 13.95 35.73
N ALA A 27 18.46 14.06 34.93
CA ALA A 27 19.81 14.36 35.38
C ALA A 27 20.07 15.87 35.62
N GLY A 28 19.09 16.75 35.34
CA GLY A 28 19.22 18.20 35.51
C GLY A 28 19.79 18.95 34.30
N GLU A 29 20.07 18.26 33.19
CA GLU A 29 20.58 18.86 31.94
C GLU A 29 19.45 19.47 31.10
N LEU A 30 18.86 20.56 31.59
CA LEU A 30 17.67 21.18 30.97
C LEU A 30 17.89 21.58 29.50
N THR A 31 19.03 22.20 29.17
CA THR A 31 19.34 22.63 27.81
C THR A 31 19.48 21.45 26.85
N GLY A 32 20.14 20.37 27.29
CA GLY A 32 20.29 19.14 26.50
C GLY A 32 18.93 18.45 26.27
N ALA A 33 18.09 18.39 27.30
CA ALA A 33 16.74 17.85 27.20
C ALA A 33 15.85 18.63 26.22
N LEU A 34 15.85 19.97 26.31
CA LEU A 34 15.09 20.83 25.41
C LEU A 34 15.56 20.71 23.96
N ALA A 35 16.87 20.70 23.73
CA ALA A 35 17.44 20.50 22.40
C ALA A 35 17.02 19.14 21.82
N SER A 36 17.09 18.07 22.62
CA SER A 36 16.64 16.73 22.21
C SER A 36 15.16 16.72 21.83
N TRP A 37 14.27 17.28 22.67
CA TRP A 37 12.84 17.34 22.37
C TRP A 37 12.51 18.19 21.13
N GLY A 38 13.26 19.26 20.88
CA GLY A 38 13.16 20.04 19.64
C GLY A 38 13.44 19.19 18.40
N VAL A 39 14.50 18.37 18.44
CA VAL A 39 14.83 17.43 17.35
C VAL A 39 13.78 16.33 17.22
N VAL A 40 13.27 15.81 18.33
CA VAL A 40 12.18 14.82 18.35
C VAL A 40 10.95 15.35 17.64
N ALA A 41 10.55 16.60 17.91
CA ALA A 41 9.40 17.24 17.27
C ALA A 41 9.62 17.39 15.75
N LEU A 42 10.81 17.83 15.33
CA LEU A 42 11.16 17.96 13.92
C LEU A 42 11.12 16.62 13.19
N PHE A 43 11.82 15.60 13.69
CA PHE A 43 11.87 14.28 13.07
C PHE A 43 10.53 13.56 13.16
N GLY A 44 9.76 13.77 14.23
CA GLY A 44 8.41 13.26 14.37
C GLY A 44 7.48 13.82 13.29
N LEU A 45 7.56 15.13 13.01
CA LEU A 45 6.79 15.77 11.96
C LEU A 45 7.19 15.26 10.56
N ILE A 46 8.49 15.16 10.28
CA ILE A 46 8.97 14.62 9.00
C ILE A 46 8.51 13.16 8.82
N GLY A 47 8.65 12.34 9.86
CA GLY A 47 8.20 10.95 9.86
C GLY A 47 6.70 10.83 9.62
N LEU A 48 5.89 11.70 10.22
CA LEU A 48 4.44 11.77 10.00
C LEU A 48 4.12 12.08 8.53
N ILE A 49 4.72 13.13 7.97
CA ILE A 49 4.49 13.55 6.58
C ILE A 49 4.86 12.42 5.61
N LEU A 50 6.01 11.77 5.81
CA LEU A 50 6.44 10.66 4.97
C LEU A 50 5.50 9.46 5.07
N GLN A 51 5.00 9.12 6.26
CA GLN A 51 3.99 8.06 6.43
C GLN A 51 2.70 8.41 5.67
N ALA A 52 2.21 9.64 5.78
CA ALA A 52 1.02 10.10 5.06
C ALA A 52 1.19 9.98 3.55
N ILE A 53 2.34 10.42 3.02
CA ILE A 53 2.68 10.29 1.59
C ILE A 53 2.70 8.82 1.17
N VAL A 54 3.36 7.95 1.92
CA VAL A 54 3.47 6.52 1.59
C VAL A 54 2.09 5.85 1.58
N LEU A 55 1.25 6.17 2.56
CA LEU A 55 -0.12 5.65 2.59
C LEU A 55 -0.90 6.07 1.35
N TYR A 56 -0.92 7.36 1.03
CA TYR A 56 -1.58 7.84 -0.19
C TYR A 56 -1.05 7.13 -1.46
N GLN A 57 0.27 6.98 -1.55
CA GLN A 57 0.94 6.31 -2.67
C GLN A 57 0.47 4.87 -2.85
N TRP A 58 0.17 4.12 -1.79
CA TRP A 58 -0.32 2.74 -1.92
C TRP A 58 -1.60 2.68 -2.75
N SER A 59 -2.62 3.44 -2.38
CA SER A 59 -3.87 3.50 -3.16
C SER A 59 -3.65 4.05 -4.56
N ALA A 60 -2.84 5.12 -4.71
CA ALA A 60 -2.62 5.74 -6.02
C ALA A 60 -1.95 4.77 -7.00
N VAL A 61 -0.89 4.09 -6.57
CA VAL A 61 -0.14 3.13 -7.38
C VAL A 61 -0.98 1.91 -7.73
N ILE A 62 -1.75 1.37 -6.78
CA ILE A 62 -2.63 0.23 -7.06
C ILE A 62 -3.76 0.64 -8.00
N ASN A 63 -4.43 1.78 -7.76
CA ASN A 63 -5.52 2.25 -8.61
C ASN A 63 -5.05 2.57 -10.04
N GLN A 64 -3.85 3.16 -10.19
CA GLN A 64 -3.26 3.32 -11.51
C GLN A 64 -3.00 1.96 -12.18
N ASN A 65 -2.49 1.00 -11.42
CA ASN A 65 -2.27 -0.34 -11.96
C ASN A 65 -3.58 -1.04 -12.36
N LEU A 66 -4.67 -0.80 -11.63
CA LEU A 66 -6.01 -1.28 -11.99
C LEU A 66 -6.49 -0.69 -13.31
N SER A 67 -6.34 0.62 -13.49
CA SER A 67 -6.69 1.30 -14.75
C SER A 67 -5.90 0.73 -15.92
N ASN A 68 -4.60 0.53 -15.76
CA ASN A 68 -3.75 -0.08 -16.79
C ASN A 68 -4.17 -1.53 -17.09
N THR A 69 -4.57 -2.31 -16.08
CA THR A 69 -5.13 -3.66 -16.28
C THR A 69 -6.46 -3.63 -17.01
N GLN A 70 -7.34 -2.70 -16.69
CA GLN A 70 -8.61 -2.54 -17.37
C GLN A 70 -8.41 -2.28 -18.86
N GLN A 71 -7.51 -1.35 -19.20
CA GLN A 71 -7.15 -1.05 -20.59
C GLN A 71 -6.60 -2.28 -21.32
N MET A 72 -5.69 -3.02 -20.68
CA MET A 72 -5.17 -4.27 -21.23
C MET A 72 -6.27 -5.29 -21.48
N PHE A 73 -7.20 -5.47 -20.54
CA PHE A 73 -8.30 -6.41 -20.68
C PHE A 73 -9.28 -6.00 -21.78
N LEU A 74 -9.58 -4.72 -21.92
CA LEU A 74 -10.38 -4.21 -23.04
C LEU A 74 -9.68 -4.47 -24.38
N TYR A 75 -8.37 -4.22 -24.46
CA TYR A 75 -7.57 -4.54 -25.65
C TYR A 75 -7.58 -6.04 -25.99
N LEU A 76 -7.43 -6.91 -24.99
CA LEU A 76 -7.47 -8.36 -25.17
C LEU A 76 -8.85 -8.86 -25.59
N LYS A 77 -9.93 -8.28 -25.07
CA LYS A 77 -11.32 -8.62 -25.42
C LYS A 77 -11.60 -8.43 -26.92
N GLU A 78 -10.92 -7.51 -27.57
CA GLU A 78 -11.06 -7.27 -29.01
C GLU A 78 -10.29 -8.29 -29.86
N ARG A 79 -9.32 -9.01 -29.27
CA ARG A 79 -8.37 -9.88 -29.99
C ARG A 79 -8.45 -11.36 -29.63
N ILE A 80 -9.21 -11.72 -28.61
CA ILE A 80 -9.40 -13.10 -28.16
C ILE A 80 -10.84 -13.54 -28.48
N GLU A 81 -10.97 -14.70 -29.11
CA GLU A 81 -12.27 -15.37 -29.35
C GLU A 81 -12.76 -16.14 -28.11
N ASP A 82 -14.04 -16.51 -28.08
CA ASP A 82 -14.68 -17.21 -26.95
C ASP A 82 -13.94 -18.49 -26.51
N PRO A 83 -13.94 -18.84 -25.21
CA PRO A 83 -14.87 -18.41 -24.15
C PRO A 83 -14.39 -17.26 -23.23
N LEU A 84 -13.12 -16.83 -23.31
CA LEU A 84 -12.59 -15.83 -22.37
C LEU A 84 -13.04 -14.40 -22.66
N ARG A 85 -13.53 -14.13 -23.87
CA ARG A 85 -13.98 -12.80 -24.28
C ARG A 85 -15.08 -12.27 -23.39
N GLY A 86 -16.07 -13.10 -23.07
CA GLY A 86 -17.17 -12.78 -22.17
C GLY A 86 -16.68 -12.50 -20.75
N GLU A 87 -15.80 -13.35 -20.23
CA GLU A 87 -15.22 -13.17 -18.89
C GLU A 87 -14.37 -11.90 -18.79
N ILE A 88 -13.40 -11.70 -19.69
CA ILE A 88 -12.52 -10.52 -19.72
C ILE A 88 -13.37 -9.25 -19.80
N GLY A 89 -14.40 -9.23 -20.66
CA GLY A 89 -15.31 -8.09 -20.79
C GLY A 89 -16.13 -7.82 -19.54
N PHE A 90 -16.67 -8.87 -18.92
CA PHE A 90 -17.38 -8.77 -17.64
C PHE A 90 -16.49 -8.18 -16.54
N PHE A 91 -15.23 -8.61 -16.48
CA PHE A 91 -14.30 -8.14 -15.47
C PHE A 91 -13.79 -6.73 -15.73
N ALA A 92 -13.46 -6.39 -16.98
CA ALA A 92 -13.03 -5.04 -17.35
C ALA A 92 -14.12 -4.00 -17.01
N ASN A 93 -15.39 -4.35 -17.17
CA ASN A 93 -16.52 -3.48 -16.83
C ASN A 93 -16.76 -3.35 -15.32
N ARG A 94 -16.21 -4.25 -14.50
CA ARG A 94 -16.32 -4.23 -13.03
C ARG A 94 -15.05 -3.78 -12.33
N MET A 95 -14.05 -3.29 -13.07
CA MET A 95 -12.76 -2.92 -12.48
C MET A 95 -12.90 -1.78 -11.45
N GLU A 96 -13.88 -0.90 -11.64
CA GLU A 96 -14.20 0.19 -10.71
C GLU A 96 -14.58 -0.33 -9.31
N GLU A 97 -15.24 -1.50 -9.21
CA GLU A 97 -15.59 -2.13 -7.93
C GLU A 97 -14.35 -2.56 -7.11
N PHE A 98 -13.19 -2.63 -7.74
CA PHE A 98 -11.92 -2.97 -7.10
C PHE A 98 -11.06 -1.74 -6.79
N THR A 99 -11.46 -0.54 -7.22
CA THR A 99 -10.75 0.70 -6.90
C THR A 99 -10.70 0.88 -5.39
N ILE A 100 -9.51 1.17 -4.85
CA ILE A 100 -9.36 1.42 -3.42
C ILE A 100 -9.93 2.81 -3.11
N PRO A 101 -10.96 2.90 -2.24
CA PRO A 101 -11.49 4.19 -1.82
C PRO A 101 -10.45 4.92 -0.98
N THR A 102 -10.23 6.21 -1.27
CA THR A 102 -9.23 7.05 -0.57
C THR A 102 -9.81 7.78 0.65
N TRP A 103 -11.14 7.85 0.78
CA TRP A 103 -11.78 8.50 1.93
C TRP A 103 -11.34 7.95 3.30
N PRO A 104 -11.10 6.64 3.51
CA PRO A 104 -10.68 6.14 4.82
C PRO A 104 -9.30 6.64 5.21
N TYR A 105 -8.41 6.83 4.23
CA TYR A 105 -7.10 7.43 4.44
C TYR A 105 -7.23 8.88 4.92
N TRP A 106 -8.10 9.67 4.28
CA TRP A 106 -8.32 11.07 4.67
C TRP A 106 -8.95 11.21 6.05
N VAL A 107 -9.92 10.34 6.39
CA VAL A 107 -10.50 10.31 7.72
C VAL A 107 -9.46 9.90 8.77
N TYR A 108 -8.65 8.87 8.50
CA TYR A 108 -7.52 8.52 9.35
C TYR A 108 -6.59 9.72 9.61
N LEU A 109 -6.16 10.41 8.55
CA LEU A 109 -5.24 11.53 8.66
C LEU A 109 -5.85 12.69 9.48
N ALA A 110 -7.13 13.01 9.23
CA ALA A 110 -7.83 14.04 9.99
C ALA A 110 -7.93 13.69 11.48
N MET A 111 -8.34 12.45 11.80
CA MET A 111 -8.45 11.98 13.19
C MET A 111 -7.07 11.99 13.89
N TYR A 112 -6.02 11.58 13.19
CA TYR A 112 -4.65 11.61 13.72
C TYR A 112 -4.16 13.04 13.95
N ILE A 113 -4.44 13.99 13.06
CA ILE A 113 -4.06 15.40 13.26
C ILE A 113 -4.84 16.01 14.43
N ILE A 114 -6.15 15.77 14.51
CA ILE A 114 -7.01 16.25 15.61
C ILE A 114 -6.53 15.69 16.96
N SER A 115 -6.07 14.43 16.99
CA SER A 115 -5.57 13.82 18.24
C SER A 115 -4.35 14.56 18.82
N LEU A 116 -3.53 15.20 17.99
CA LEU A 116 -2.36 15.97 18.45
C LEU A 116 -2.74 17.22 19.26
N PHE A 117 -3.95 17.76 19.09
CA PHE A 117 -4.37 19.03 19.68
C PHE A 117 -5.48 18.89 20.74
N THR A 118 -5.96 17.68 21.02
CA THR A 118 -7.18 17.46 21.81
C THR A 118 -6.94 16.91 23.22
N GLY A 119 -5.69 16.91 23.69
CA GLY A 119 -5.33 16.60 25.08
C GLY A 119 -5.85 15.22 25.53
N TRP A 120 -6.72 15.18 26.55
CA TRP A 120 -7.34 13.95 27.06
C TRP A 120 -8.14 13.17 25.98
N TYR A 121 -8.76 13.87 25.02
CA TYR A 121 -9.51 13.23 23.93
C TYR A 121 -8.60 12.66 22.83
N ALA A 122 -7.29 12.87 22.91
CA ALA A 122 -6.33 12.35 21.94
C ALA A 122 -6.42 10.82 21.77
N LEU A 123 -6.74 10.10 22.86
CA LEU A 123 -6.90 8.65 22.83
C LEU A 123 -8.09 8.24 21.95
N LEU A 124 -9.23 8.91 22.10
CA LEU A 124 -10.45 8.64 21.32
C LEU A 124 -10.19 8.86 19.82
N PHE A 125 -9.62 10.01 19.46
CA PHE A 125 -9.31 10.33 18.07
C PHE A 125 -8.24 9.41 17.48
N SER A 126 -7.23 9.02 18.27
CA SER A 126 -6.21 8.04 17.82
C SER A 126 -6.82 6.67 17.58
N LEU A 127 -7.77 6.23 18.42
CA LEU A 127 -8.46 4.95 18.25
C LEU A 127 -9.37 4.97 17.01
N LEU A 128 -10.13 6.06 16.80
CA LEU A 128 -10.91 6.25 15.58
C LEU A 128 -10.02 6.26 14.34
N GLY A 129 -8.91 7.01 14.38
CA GLY A 129 -7.91 7.02 13.31
C GLY A 129 -7.41 5.61 13.00
N PHE A 130 -7.05 4.83 14.02
CA PHE A 130 -6.58 3.46 13.87
C PHE A 130 -7.62 2.53 13.23
N ILE A 131 -8.91 2.70 13.54
CA ILE A 131 -10.00 1.96 12.88
C ILE A 131 -10.04 2.29 11.37
N PHE A 132 -10.00 3.58 11.01
CA PHE A 132 -10.01 3.98 9.60
C PHE A 132 -8.75 3.56 8.85
N LEU A 133 -7.59 3.55 9.49
CA LEU A 133 -6.36 2.99 8.95
C LEU A 133 -6.52 1.48 8.69
N SER A 134 -7.09 0.75 9.63
CA SER A 134 -7.36 -0.69 9.46
C SER A 134 -8.31 -0.94 8.30
N PHE A 135 -9.37 -0.13 8.17
CA PHE A 135 -10.30 -0.21 7.06
C PHE A 135 -9.62 0.09 5.71
N TYR A 136 -8.74 1.10 5.67
CA TYR A 136 -7.95 1.44 4.49
C TYR A 136 -7.07 0.26 4.03
N ILE A 137 -6.30 -0.32 4.95
CA ILE A 137 -5.42 -1.47 4.67
C ILE A 137 -6.22 -2.69 4.21
N ASN A 138 -7.38 -2.96 4.83
CA ASN A 138 -8.25 -4.05 4.41
C ASN A 138 -8.70 -3.89 2.96
N ASN A 139 -9.05 -2.68 2.52
CA ASN A 139 -9.40 -2.42 1.13
C ASN A 139 -8.23 -2.65 0.17
N ILE A 140 -7.00 -2.30 0.57
CA ILE A 140 -5.78 -2.63 -0.20
C ILE A 140 -5.66 -4.15 -0.41
N PHE A 141 -5.74 -4.95 0.66
CA PHE A 141 -5.60 -6.40 0.54
C PHE A 141 -6.74 -7.04 -0.24
N LYS A 142 -7.99 -6.57 -0.04
CA LYS A 142 -9.16 -7.06 -0.76
C LYS A 142 -9.06 -6.77 -2.26
N SER A 143 -8.70 -5.54 -2.63
CA SER A 143 -8.54 -5.12 -4.02
C SER A 143 -7.43 -5.92 -4.72
N THR A 144 -6.24 -5.94 -4.14
CA THR A 144 -5.07 -6.58 -4.74
C THR A 144 -5.26 -8.10 -4.87
N SER A 145 -5.82 -8.77 -3.86
CA SER A 145 -6.08 -10.22 -3.93
C SER A 145 -7.06 -10.59 -5.04
N LYS A 146 -8.17 -9.85 -5.18
CA LYS A 146 -9.18 -10.10 -6.22
C LYS A 146 -8.61 -9.87 -7.62
N VAL A 147 -7.84 -8.80 -7.80
CA VAL A 147 -7.29 -8.44 -9.10
C VAL A 147 -6.15 -9.38 -9.49
N SER A 148 -5.29 -9.78 -8.56
CA SER A 148 -4.27 -10.81 -8.81
C SER A 148 -4.90 -12.15 -9.19
N ASN A 149 -5.96 -12.59 -8.51
CA ASN A 149 -6.69 -13.82 -8.90
C ASN A 149 -7.15 -13.77 -10.35
N LEU A 150 -7.74 -12.64 -10.73
CA LEU A 150 -8.28 -12.44 -12.06
C LEU A 150 -7.17 -12.40 -13.12
N LYS A 151 -6.09 -11.65 -12.87
CA LYS A 151 -4.92 -11.62 -13.75
C LYS A 151 -4.34 -13.00 -13.97
N ASN A 152 -4.17 -13.78 -12.90
CA ASN A 152 -3.66 -15.13 -13.01
C ASN A 152 -4.56 -16.00 -13.90
N LYS A 153 -5.89 -15.90 -13.76
CA LYS A 153 -6.82 -16.65 -14.63
C LYS A 153 -6.64 -16.28 -16.11
N VAL A 154 -6.56 -14.98 -16.42
CA VAL A 154 -6.41 -14.48 -17.80
C VAL A 154 -5.04 -14.86 -18.37
N TYR A 155 -3.97 -14.64 -17.62
CA TYR A 155 -2.60 -14.90 -18.09
C TYR A 155 -2.30 -16.38 -18.23
N HIS A 156 -2.85 -17.22 -17.35
CA HIS A 156 -2.77 -18.68 -17.48
C HIS A 156 -3.46 -19.16 -18.76
N TYR A 157 -4.66 -18.65 -19.06
CA TYR A 157 -5.35 -18.96 -20.31
C TYR A 157 -4.53 -18.53 -21.53
N LEU A 158 -3.98 -17.31 -21.53
CA LEU A 158 -3.12 -16.85 -22.63
C LEU A 158 -1.90 -17.77 -22.85
N LYS A 159 -1.29 -18.23 -21.76
CA LYS A 159 -0.13 -19.11 -21.82
C LYS A 159 -0.47 -20.51 -22.32
N GLU A 160 -1.46 -21.16 -21.73
CA GLU A 160 -1.75 -22.58 -21.99
C GLU A 160 -2.59 -22.80 -23.26
N GLU A 161 -3.58 -21.95 -23.50
CA GLU A 161 -4.55 -22.13 -24.58
C GLU A 161 -4.16 -21.36 -25.86
N LYS A 162 -3.46 -20.23 -25.72
CA LYS A 162 -3.01 -19.41 -26.86
C LYS A 162 -1.50 -19.48 -27.11
N GLY A 163 -0.76 -20.28 -26.33
CA GLY A 163 0.68 -20.48 -26.51
C GLY A 163 1.52 -19.21 -26.33
N VAL A 164 0.99 -18.18 -25.66
CA VAL A 164 1.69 -16.92 -25.43
C VAL A 164 2.87 -17.17 -24.49
N SER A 165 4.09 -16.91 -24.95
CA SER A 165 5.32 -17.11 -24.17
C SER A 165 5.47 -16.03 -23.08
N LEU A 166 4.79 -16.23 -21.95
CA LEU A 166 4.89 -15.38 -20.77
C LEU A 166 5.99 -15.88 -19.83
N SER A 167 6.86 -14.97 -19.38
CA SER A 167 8.09 -15.30 -18.65
C SER A 167 7.89 -15.66 -17.17
N GLY A 168 6.66 -15.58 -16.65
CA GLY A 168 6.38 -15.87 -15.24
C GLY A 168 4.94 -15.60 -14.81
N GLU A 169 4.75 -15.36 -13.51
CA GLU A 169 3.47 -15.00 -12.91
C GLU A 169 3.51 -13.59 -12.31
N VAL A 170 2.35 -12.97 -12.12
CA VAL A 170 2.25 -11.70 -11.41
C VAL A 170 2.53 -11.93 -9.93
N TYR A 171 3.45 -11.16 -9.37
CA TYR A 171 3.75 -11.20 -7.95
C TYR A 171 2.48 -10.90 -7.14
N ARG A 172 2.07 -11.82 -6.27
CA ARG A 172 0.88 -11.63 -5.43
C ARG A 172 1.25 -10.98 -4.11
N ILE A 173 0.60 -9.87 -3.78
CA ILE A 173 0.69 -9.29 -2.44
C ILE A 173 0.07 -10.28 -1.44
N PRO A 174 0.82 -10.74 -0.42
CA PRO A 174 0.29 -11.63 0.58
C PRO A 174 -0.92 -11.01 1.29
N SER A 175 -2.06 -11.71 1.24
CA SER A 175 -3.25 -11.30 1.98
C SER A 175 -2.98 -11.46 3.48
N ARG A 176 -3.08 -10.37 4.23
CA ARG A 176 -2.97 -10.41 5.68
C ARG A 176 -4.35 -10.27 6.29
N ASN A 177 -4.61 -11.05 7.35
CA ASN A 177 -5.84 -10.91 8.11
C ASN A 177 -5.81 -9.58 8.87
N ILE A 178 -6.83 -8.75 8.68
CA ILE A 178 -6.93 -7.45 9.33
C ILE A 178 -7.01 -7.56 10.85
N ILE A 179 -7.61 -8.64 11.38
CA ILE A 179 -7.68 -8.91 12.82
C ILE A 179 -6.27 -9.14 13.37
N THR A 180 -5.45 -9.94 12.67
CA THR A 180 -4.05 -10.16 13.03
C THR A 180 -3.25 -8.86 12.98
N PHE A 181 -3.50 -8.01 11.98
CA PHE A 181 -2.90 -6.68 11.91
C PHE A 181 -3.24 -5.82 13.14
N ILE A 182 -4.52 -5.79 13.53
CA ILE A 182 -4.98 -5.04 14.69
C ILE A 182 -4.31 -5.54 15.97
N ILE A 183 -4.37 -6.86 16.21
CA ILE A 183 -3.80 -7.49 17.41
C ILE A 183 -2.29 -7.22 17.51
N LEU A 184 -1.55 -7.46 16.43
CA LEU A 184 -0.09 -7.26 16.43
C LEU A 184 0.27 -5.78 16.57
N SER A 185 -0.46 -4.86 15.95
CA SER A 185 -0.19 -3.42 16.08
C SER A 185 -0.37 -2.93 17.53
N VAL A 186 -1.37 -3.45 18.24
CA VAL A 186 -1.62 -3.09 19.66
C VAL A 186 -0.58 -3.74 20.57
N ILE A 187 -0.38 -5.06 20.49
CA ILE A 187 0.54 -5.80 21.39
C ILE A 187 1.99 -5.32 21.23
N THR A 188 2.40 -4.97 20.01
CA THR A 188 3.77 -4.53 19.74
C THR A 188 3.96 -3.02 19.85
N LEU A 189 2.99 -2.28 20.38
CA LEU A 189 3.05 -0.81 20.53
C LEU A 189 3.50 -0.12 19.22
N SER A 190 2.85 -0.45 18.11
CA SER A 190 3.12 0.09 16.76
C SER A 190 4.43 -0.35 16.09
N ILE A 191 5.23 -1.25 16.67
CA ILE A 191 6.41 -1.82 15.98
C ILE A 191 5.98 -2.59 14.73
N TYR A 192 4.91 -3.39 14.83
CA TYR A 192 4.36 -4.10 13.68
C TYR A 192 3.86 -3.15 12.58
N TRP A 193 3.36 -1.97 12.95
CA TRP A 193 2.96 -0.95 11.98
C TRP A 193 4.15 -0.46 11.14
N LEU A 194 5.28 -0.15 11.78
CA LEU A 194 6.51 0.27 11.09
C LEU A 194 7.04 -0.82 10.15
N TYR A 195 7.01 -2.07 10.61
CA TYR A 195 7.34 -3.22 9.76
C TYR A 195 6.43 -3.30 8.53
N LEU A 196 5.11 -3.20 8.72
CA LEU A 196 4.15 -3.29 7.63
C LEU A 196 4.32 -2.16 6.63
N LEU A 197 4.60 -0.93 7.09
CA LEU A 197 4.84 0.23 6.24
C LEU A 197 5.94 -0.04 5.21
N VAL A 198 7.06 -0.63 5.62
CA VAL A 198 8.17 -0.97 4.71
C VAL A 198 7.82 -2.19 3.86
N LYS A 199 7.32 -3.26 4.50
CA LYS A 199 7.06 -4.53 3.82
C LYS A 199 6.00 -4.39 2.74
N LEU A 200 4.85 -3.79 3.05
CA LEU A 200 3.76 -3.61 2.10
C LEU A 200 4.17 -2.67 0.95
N SER A 201 4.96 -1.62 1.23
CA SER A 201 5.52 -0.77 0.19
C SER A 201 6.38 -1.54 -0.82
N SER A 202 7.19 -2.49 -0.34
CA SER A 202 8.01 -3.35 -1.19
C SER A 202 7.14 -4.32 -2.01
N GLU A 203 6.13 -4.92 -1.39
CA GLU A 203 5.21 -5.86 -2.03
C GLU A 203 4.37 -5.19 -3.12
N ILE A 204 3.87 -3.98 -2.89
CA ILE A 204 3.15 -3.19 -3.91
C ILE A 204 4.07 -2.88 -5.08
N ASN A 205 5.32 -2.48 -4.81
CA ASN A 205 6.29 -2.20 -5.86
C ASN A 205 6.59 -3.45 -6.71
N ASN A 206 6.78 -4.61 -6.07
CA ASN A 206 7.00 -5.87 -6.77
C ASN A 206 5.78 -6.31 -7.57
N TYR A 207 4.57 -6.13 -7.02
CA TYR A 207 3.31 -6.39 -7.71
C TYR A 207 3.20 -5.58 -9.00
N VAL A 208 3.35 -4.25 -8.90
CA VAL A 208 3.24 -3.37 -10.09
C VAL A 208 4.34 -3.67 -11.10
N LYS A 209 5.58 -3.85 -10.66
CA LYS A 209 6.70 -4.15 -11.57
C LYS A 209 6.50 -5.48 -12.32
N SER A 210 6.05 -6.52 -11.62
CA SER A 210 5.77 -7.82 -12.25
C SER A 210 4.62 -7.75 -13.25
N ASP A 211 3.57 -6.99 -12.92
CA ASP A 211 2.41 -6.81 -13.79
C ASP A 211 2.73 -5.96 -15.02
N GLU A 212 3.54 -4.90 -14.86
CA GLU A 212 4.01 -4.10 -15.99
C GLU A 212 4.85 -4.93 -16.96
N LYS A 213 5.75 -5.78 -16.44
CA LYS A 213 6.53 -6.71 -17.27
C LYS A 213 5.60 -7.63 -18.08
N MET A 214 4.61 -8.21 -17.41
CA MET A 214 3.64 -9.13 -18.04
C MET A 214 2.83 -8.45 -19.13
N ARG A 215 2.35 -7.22 -18.88
CA ARG A 215 1.63 -6.43 -19.89
C ARG A 215 2.48 -6.18 -21.13
N LYS A 216 3.77 -5.81 -20.97
CA LYS A 216 4.66 -5.57 -22.10
C LYS A 216 4.87 -6.82 -22.95
N GLU A 217 5.08 -7.98 -22.32
CA GLU A 217 5.21 -9.26 -23.02
C GLU A 217 3.94 -9.59 -23.82
N ILE A 218 2.76 -9.38 -23.24
CA ILE A 218 1.48 -9.57 -23.93
C ILE A 218 1.35 -8.63 -25.14
N GLU A 219 1.62 -7.33 -24.97
CA GLU A 219 1.57 -6.36 -26.06
C GLU A 219 2.53 -6.71 -27.20
N GLU A 220 3.74 -7.15 -26.90
CA GLU A 220 4.73 -7.55 -27.89
C GLU A 220 4.26 -8.75 -28.71
N VAL A 221 3.70 -9.78 -28.07
CA VAL A 221 3.18 -10.97 -28.76
C VAL A 221 2.03 -10.60 -29.69
N PHE A 222 1.06 -9.80 -29.23
CA PHE A 222 -0.07 -9.40 -30.06
C PHE A 222 0.28 -8.38 -31.16
N ARG A 223 1.38 -7.62 -31.00
CA ARG A 223 1.92 -6.77 -32.08
C ARG A 223 2.63 -7.62 -33.14
N ALA A 224 3.46 -8.58 -32.73
CA ALA A 224 4.12 -9.49 -33.66
C ALA A 224 3.12 -10.31 -34.47
N ALA A 225 2.06 -10.82 -33.83
CA ALA A 225 0.99 -11.57 -34.51
C ALA A 225 0.17 -10.72 -35.50
N ALA A 226 0.13 -9.39 -35.35
CA ALA A 226 -0.57 -8.49 -36.27
C ALA A 226 0.28 -8.07 -37.48
N GLN A 227 1.59 -8.37 -37.46
CA GLN A 227 2.54 -8.06 -38.54
C GLN A 227 2.93 -9.28 -39.38
N ALA A 228 2.58 -10.48 -38.92
CA ALA A 228 2.75 -11.75 -39.63
C ALA A 228 1.51 -12.09 -40.46
#